data_AF-T0RN51-F1
#
_entry.id   AF-T0RN51-F1
#
_cell.length_a   1.000
_cell.length_b   1.000
_cell.length_c   1.000
_cell.angle_alpha   90.00
_cell.angle_beta   90.00
_cell.angle_gamma   90.00
#
_symmetry.space_group_name_H-M   'P 1'
#
loop_
_entity.id
_entity.type
_entity.pdbx_description
1 polymer ?
#
loop_
_entity_poly.entity_id
_entity_poly.type
_entity_poly.pdbx_seq_one_letter_code
_entity_poly.pdbx_strand_id
1 'polypeptide(L)'
;MSTKKRAKQANKKSLEVKKTGDVVRVLYDSVSFPAHFSNLETKLTRQFPQLEITSDDYPLPPNKLLLSRLTIALQAILTIVVMFGDQILNAVGLPLPDETLQKYNQYRFVVFPMVMILSPLRQMLTNTGAFEVYINDKQIHSALTTGRSPSFEVVKAALVEAGFKPAAPAAQ
;
A
#
# COMPACT_ATOMS: atom_id res chain seq x y z
N MET A 1 32.67 -10.73 11.33
CA MET A 1 31.73 -11.54 10.53
C MET A 1 30.40 -11.69 11.26
N SER A 2 29.40 -10.79 11.13
CA SER A 2 28.04 -11.10 11.64
C SER A 2 26.95 -10.08 11.25
N THR A 3 26.60 -9.96 9.97
CA THR A 3 25.38 -9.20 9.56
C THR A 3 24.59 -9.85 8.43
N LYS A 4 25.05 -10.99 7.90
CA LYS A 4 24.42 -11.66 6.75
C LYS A 4 23.30 -12.66 7.12
N LYS A 5 23.08 -12.92 8.42
CA LYS A 5 22.18 -13.99 8.89
C LYS A 5 20.73 -13.54 9.16
N ARG A 6 20.48 -12.22 9.33
CA ARG A 6 19.13 -11.70 9.66
C ARG A 6 18.25 -11.41 8.44
N ALA A 7 18.84 -11.10 7.28
CA ALA A 7 18.08 -10.81 6.06
C ALA A 7 17.54 -12.05 5.34
N LYS A 8 18.05 -13.26 5.66
CA LYS A 8 17.67 -14.50 4.98
C LYS A 8 16.47 -15.22 5.64
N GLN A 9 16.05 -14.78 6.82
CA GLN A 9 14.98 -15.44 7.58
C GLN A 9 13.59 -14.81 7.36
N ALA A 10 13.53 -13.55 6.92
CA ALA A 10 12.28 -12.89 6.55
C ALA A 10 11.77 -13.28 5.16
N ASN A 11 12.65 -13.71 4.25
CA ASN A 11 12.30 -14.09 2.88
C ASN A 11 12.05 -15.61 2.70
N LYS A 12 11.96 -16.37 3.80
CA LYS A 12 11.77 -17.83 3.76
C LYS A 12 10.47 -18.31 4.42
N LYS A 13 9.64 -17.38 4.93
CA LYS A 13 8.40 -17.72 5.63
C LYS A 13 7.12 -17.59 4.79
N SER A 14 7.26 -17.27 3.51
CA SER A 14 6.17 -17.21 2.52
C SER A 14 6.10 -18.48 1.62
N LEU A 15 6.83 -19.54 1.96
CA LEU A 15 6.86 -20.79 1.18
C LEU A 15 6.58 -22.03 2.04
N GLU A 16 5.56 -21.96 2.88
CA GLU A 16 4.85 -23.16 3.31
C GLU A 16 3.41 -23.07 2.79
N VAL A 17 3.27 -23.21 1.47
CA VAL A 17 1.99 -23.55 0.86
C VAL A 17 1.66 -24.95 1.34
N LYS A 18 0.80 -25.00 2.37
CA LYS A 18 0.20 -26.22 2.88
C LYS A 18 -0.60 -26.82 1.73
N LYS A 19 -0.05 -27.86 1.09
CA LYS A 19 -0.73 -28.62 0.05
C LYS A 19 -2.03 -29.19 0.60
N THR A 20 -3.09 -29.07 -0.19
CA THR A 20 -4.43 -29.68 -0.07
C THR A 20 -5.47 -28.82 0.64
N GLY A 21 -5.86 -27.76 -0.07
CA GLY A 21 -7.04 -26.91 0.14
C GLY A 21 -7.06 -25.97 -1.07
N ASP A 22 -8.22 -25.73 -1.67
CA ASP A 22 -8.30 -24.85 -2.83
C ASP A 22 -8.22 -23.40 -2.37
N VAL A 23 -7.04 -22.79 -2.56
CA VAL A 23 -6.72 -21.46 -2.04
C VAL A 23 -6.79 -20.42 -3.15
N VAL A 24 -7.59 -19.38 -2.92
CA VAL A 24 -7.59 -18.16 -3.73
C VAL A 24 -6.75 -17.12 -3.00
N ARG A 25 -5.61 -16.75 -3.55
CA ARG A 25 -4.74 -15.69 -3.01
C ARG A 25 -4.94 -14.40 -3.79
N VAL A 26 -5.27 -13.32 -3.10
CA VAL A 26 -5.41 -11.99 -3.70
C VAL A 26 -4.30 -11.08 -3.18
N LEU A 27 -3.44 -10.64 -4.08
CA LEU A 27 -2.39 -9.66 -3.81
C LEU A 27 -2.88 -8.30 -4.29
N TYR A 28 -3.10 -7.34 -3.39
CA TYR A 28 -3.65 -6.05 -3.79
C TYR A 28 -3.01 -4.89 -3.04
N ASP A 29 -3.17 -3.70 -3.60
CA ASP A 29 -2.82 -2.45 -2.94
C ASP A 29 -3.90 -2.08 -1.91
N SER A 30 -3.60 -2.27 -0.63
CA SER A 30 -4.52 -1.97 0.47
C SER A 30 -4.88 -0.50 0.62
N VAL A 31 -4.07 0.41 0.06
CA VAL A 31 -4.39 1.85 0.05
C VAL A 31 -5.41 2.16 -1.03
N SER A 32 -5.34 1.47 -2.17
CA SER A 32 -6.11 1.82 -3.37
C SER A 32 -7.38 1.00 -3.56
N PHE A 33 -7.37 -0.28 -3.19
CA PHE A 33 -8.45 -1.22 -3.50
C PHE A 33 -9.11 -1.95 -2.30
N PRO A 34 -9.18 -1.38 -1.07
CA PRO A 34 -9.75 -2.10 0.07
C PRO A 34 -11.24 -2.44 -0.14
N ALA A 35 -12.02 -1.51 -0.69
CA ALA A 35 -13.44 -1.72 -0.98
C ALA A 35 -13.67 -2.71 -2.14
N HIS A 36 -12.76 -2.77 -3.11
CA HIS A 36 -12.87 -3.72 -4.21
C HIS A 36 -12.59 -5.15 -3.72
N PHE A 37 -11.57 -5.32 -2.88
CA PHE A 37 -11.26 -6.60 -2.27
C PHE A 37 -12.40 -7.12 -1.39
N SER A 38 -12.94 -6.31 -0.47
CA SER A 38 -14.01 -6.75 0.44
C SER A 38 -15.29 -7.18 -0.30
N ASN A 39 -15.64 -6.48 -1.38
CA ASN A 39 -16.74 -6.84 -2.25
C ASN A 39 -16.50 -8.15 -3.00
N LEU A 40 -15.26 -8.37 -3.48
CA LEU A 40 -14.87 -9.60 -4.16
C LEU A 40 -14.90 -10.78 -3.19
N GLU A 41 -14.31 -10.62 -2.02
CA GLU A 41 -14.27 -11.61 -0.94
C GLU A 41 -15.69 -12.01 -0.52
N THR A 42 -16.57 -11.04 -0.22
CA THR A 42 -17.96 -11.31 0.18
C THR A 42 -18.70 -12.13 -0.86
N LYS A 43 -18.53 -11.82 -2.16
CA LYS A 43 -19.18 -12.56 -3.24
C LYS A 43 -18.60 -13.95 -3.44
N LEU A 44 -17.28 -14.10 -3.31
CA LEU A 44 -16.59 -15.38 -3.40
C LEU A 44 -16.96 -16.29 -2.24
N THR A 45 -16.94 -15.83 -0.99
CA THR A 45 -17.33 -16.62 0.18
C THR A 45 -18.80 -17.08 0.09
N ARG A 46 -19.68 -16.25 -0.47
CA ARG A 46 -21.08 -16.63 -0.71
C ARG A 46 -21.26 -17.70 -1.79
N GLN A 47 -20.54 -17.59 -2.92
CA GLN A 47 -20.69 -18.54 -4.04
C GLN A 47 -19.81 -19.78 -3.91
N PHE A 48 -18.73 -19.71 -3.15
CA PHE A 48 -17.76 -20.78 -3.00
C PHE A 48 -17.31 -20.90 -1.54
N PRO A 49 -18.19 -21.37 -0.63
CA PRO A 49 -17.88 -21.48 0.80
C PRO A 49 -16.77 -22.50 1.11
N GLN A 50 -16.42 -23.34 0.13
CA GLN A 50 -15.36 -24.35 0.21
C GLN A 50 -13.96 -23.81 -0.11
N LEU A 51 -13.84 -22.56 -0.58
CA LEU A 51 -12.55 -21.95 -0.91
C LEU A 51 -11.96 -21.22 0.30
N GLU A 52 -10.66 -21.37 0.50
CA GLU A 52 -9.92 -20.54 1.44
C GLU A 52 -9.44 -19.27 0.71
N ILE A 53 -9.96 -18.11 1.12
CA ILE A 53 -9.56 -16.82 0.55
C ILE A 53 -8.47 -16.24 1.44
N THR A 54 -7.29 -16.03 0.86
CA THR A 54 -6.16 -15.37 1.53
C THR A 54 -5.87 -14.06 0.82
N SER A 55 -5.53 -13.03 1.60
CA SER A 55 -5.14 -11.73 1.06
C SER A 55 -3.81 -11.28 1.61
N ASP A 56 -3.02 -10.69 0.74
CA ASP A 56 -1.70 -10.17 1.06
C ASP A 56 -1.52 -8.79 0.41
N ASP A 57 -0.72 -7.93 1.04
CA ASP A 57 -0.35 -6.63 0.48
C ASP A 57 0.64 -6.81 -0.66
N TYR A 58 0.38 -6.14 -1.78
CA TYR A 58 1.32 -6.13 -2.90
C TYR A 58 2.62 -5.39 -2.50
N PRO A 59 3.81 -6.00 -2.70
CA PRO A 59 5.06 -5.38 -2.28
C PRO A 59 5.34 -4.11 -3.09
N LEU A 60 5.55 -2.98 -2.40
CA LEU A 60 5.97 -1.76 -3.06
C LEU A 60 7.33 -1.97 -3.74
N PRO A 61 7.50 -1.61 -5.02
CA PRO A 61 8.79 -1.73 -5.69
C PRO A 61 9.82 -0.83 -4.97
N PRO A 62 11.08 -1.28 -4.86
CA PRO A 62 12.10 -0.65 -4.02
C PRO A 62 12.32 0.83 -4.35
N ASN A 63 12.17 1.21 -5.62
CA ASN A 63 12.32 2.59 -6.09
C ASN A 63 11.21 3.51 -5.53
N LYS A 64 9.95 3.03 -5.52
CA LYS A 64 8.82 3.76 -4.94
C LYS A 64 8.93 3.85 -3.42
N LEU A 65 9.41 2.79 -2.78
CA LEU A 65 9.64 2.77 -1.34
C LEU A 65 10.70 3.81 -0.93
N LEU A 66 11.80 3.92 -1.69
CA LEU A 66 12.85 4.92 -1.43
C LEU A 66 12.29 6.34 -1.57
N LEU A 67 11.55 6.63 -2.64
CA LEU A 67 10.93 7.94 -2.85
C LEU A 67 9.94 8.29 -1.74
N SER A 68 9.08 7.36 -1.33
CA SER A 68 8.14 7.58 -0.22
C SER A 68 8.87 7.89 1.09
N ARG A 69 9.97 7.19 1.39
CA ARG A 69 10.81 7.45 2.58
C ARG A 69 11.50 8.81 2.51
N LEU A 70 11.96 9.23 1.33
CA LEU A 70 12.53 10.56 1.14
C LEU A 70 11.47 11.65 1.32
N THR A 71 10.26 11.46 0.80
CA THR A 71 9.17 12.41 0.94
C THR A 71 8.77 12.62 2.40
N ILE A 72 8.64 11.54 3.19
CA ILE A 72 8.30 11.68 4.62
C ILE A 72 9.44 12.31 5.43
N ALA A 73 10.70 11.99 5.12
CA ALA A 73 11.85 12.62 5.76
C ALA A 73 11.91 14.12 5.44
N LEU A 74 11.74 14.49 4.17
CA LEU A 74 11.69 15.87 3.72
C LEU A 74 10.54 16.63 4.39
N GLN A 75 9.34 16.05 4.44
CA GLN A 75 8.19 16.66 5.10
C GLN A 75 8.47 16.90 6.58
N ALA A 76 9.04 15.92 7.29
CA ALA A 76 9.39 16.06 8.71
C ALA A 76 10.42 17.19 8.93
N ILE A 77 11.46 17.27 8.10
CA ILE A 77 12.48 18.32 8.17
C ILE A 77 11.83 19.69 7.94
N LEU A 78 11.03 19.85 6.89
CA LEU A 78 10.35 21.11 6.59
C LEU A 78 9.39 21.52 7.70
N THR A 79 8.63 20.57 8.27
CA THR A 79 7.75 20.83 9.41
C THR A 79 8.53 21.33 10.62
N ILE A 80 9.64 20.68 10.96
CA ILE A 80 10.50 21.09 12.08
C ILE A 80 11.06 22.50 11.83
N VAL A 81 11.55 22.77 10.61
CA VAL A 81 12.10 24.09 10.26
C VAL A 81 11.03 25.17 10.28
N VAL A 82 9.81 24.92 9.81
CA VAL A 82 8.72 25.90 9.80
C VAL A 82 8.14 26.14 11.21
N MET A 83 8.15 25.14 12.08
CA MET A 83 7.64 25.28 13.45
C MET A 83 8.68 25.86 14.41
N PHE A 84 9.94 25.41 14.29
CA PHE A 84 11.00 25.66 15.27
C PHE A 84 12.23 26.36 14.69
N GLY A 85 12.18 26.85 13.44
CA GLY A 85 13.32 27.49 12.77
C GLY A 85 13.98 28.62 13.57
N ASP A 86 13.17 29.48 14.20
CA ASP A 86 13.61 30.49 15.18
C ASP A 86 14.50 29.85 16.27
N GLN A 87 13.95 28.87 16.99
CA GLN A 87 14.62 28.26 18.15
C GLN A 87 15.89 27.52 17.72
N ILE A 88 15.88 26.89 16.55
CA ILE A 88 17.03 26.18 15.97
C ILE A 88 18.14 27.19 15.64
N LEU A 89 17.81 28.28 14.95
CA LEU A 89 18.80 29.30 14.56
C LEU A 89 19.38 30.02 15.78
N ASN A 90 18.54 30.30 16.77
CA ASN A 90 18.97 30.83 18.07
C ASN A 90 19.89 29.85 18.82
N ALA A 91 19.58 28.55 18.83
CA ALA A 91 20.42 27.54 19.46
C ALA A 91 21.78 27.33 18.76
N VAL A 92 21.86 27.57 17.45
CA VAL A 92 23.11 27.48 16.66
C VAL A 92 23.93 28.79 16.72
N GLY A 93 23.42 29.83 17.41
CA GLY A 93 24.11 31.11 17.57
C GLY A 93 24.02 32.03 16.35
N LEU A 94 23.04 31.80 15.47
CA LEU A 94 22.76 32.60 14.29
C LEU A 94 21.34 33.21 14.40
N PRO A 95 21.10 34.12 15.37
CA PRO A 95 19.79 34.71 15.55
C PRO A 95 19.35 35.49 14.31
N LEU A 96 18.07 35.36 13.96
CA LEU A 96 17.46 36.14 12.89
C LEU A 96 17.34 37.61 13.30
N PRO A 97 17.62 38.57 12.40
CA PRO A 97 17.29 39.98 12.63
C PRO A 97 15.78 40.17 12.87
N ASP A 98 15.40 41.12 13.73
CA ASP A 98 14.01 41.32 14.18
C ASP A 98 12.99 41.44 13.03
N GLU A 99 13.34 42.16 11.97
CA GLU A 99 12.51 42.32 10.77
C GLU A 99 12.24 41.00 10.05
N THR A 100 13.20 40.08 10.06
CA THR A 100 13.07 38.76 9.43
C THR A 100 12.33 37.80 10.34
N LEU A 101 12.55 37.89 11.66
CA LEU A 101 11.84 37.11 12.67
C LEU A 101 10.33 37.42 12.69
N GLN A 102 9.96 38.70 12.58
CA GLN A 102 8.55 39.11 12.48
C GLN A 102 7.88 38.53 11.23
N LYS A 103 8.53 38.63 10.06
CA LYS A 103 8.04 38.01 8.81
C LYS A 103 7.90 36.50 8.94
N TYR A 104 8.90 35.83 9.52
CA TYR A 104 8.86 34.39 9.76
C TYR A 104 7.66 33.99 10.63
N ASN A 105 7.45 34.67 11.76
CA ASN A 105 6.34 34.39 12.67
C ASN A 105 4.96 34.68 12.04
N GLN A 106 4.87 35.69 11.17
CA GLN A 106 3.66 36.00 10.43
C GLN A 106 3.32 34.93 9.37
N TYR A 107 4.31 34.46 8.60
CA TYR A 107 4.08 33.57 7.46
C TYR A 107 4.22 32.08 7.77
N ARG A 108 4.82 31.66 8.89
CA ARG A 108 5.05 30.23 9.20
C ARG A 108 3.78 29.38 9.14
N PHE A 109 2.66 29.89 9.65
CA PHE A 109 1.38 29.19 9.61
C PHE A 109 0.71 29.23 8.23
N VAL A 110 1.03 30.24 7.42
CA VAL A 110 0.57 30.34 6.02
C VAL A 110 1.33 29.36 5.12
N VAL A 111 2.61 29.13 5.40
CA VAL A 111 3.48 28.20 4.65
C VAL A 111 3.27 26.74 5.08
N PHE A 112 2.84 26.50 6.33
CA PHE A 112 2.65 25.15 6.86
C PHE A 112 1.73 24.24 6.01
N PRO A 113 0.56 24.70 5.51
CA PRO A 113 -0.26 23.93 4.58
C PRO A 113 0.49 23.48 3.32
N MET A 114 1.42 24.29 2.79
CA MET A 114 2.22 23.93 1.62
C MET A 114 3.13 22.73 1.90
N VAL A 115 3.69 22.65 3.12
CA VAL A 115 4.46 21.48 3.56
C VAL A 115 3.56 20.24 3.68
N MET A 116 2.32 20.42 4.12
CA MET A 116 1.37 19.32 4.30
C MET A 116 0.91 18.69 2.97
N ILE A 117 0.98 19.41 1.84
CA ILE A 117 0.71 18.87 0.49
C ILE A 117 1.67 17.73 0.10
N LEU A 118 2.81 17.57 0.77
CA LEU A 118 3.68 16.40 0.57
C LEU A 118 2.98 15.08 0.99
N SER A 119 1.96 15.15 1.84
CA SER A 119 1.21 13.99 2.32
C SER A 119 0.42 13.28 1.20
N PRO A 120 -0.44 13.97 0.41
CA PRO A 120 -1.10 13.36 -0.73
C PRO A 120 -0.09 12.93 -1.81
N LEU A 121 1.01 13.66 -2.03
CA LEU A 121 2.05 13.25 -2.97
C LEU A 121 2.71 11.92 -2.55
N ARG A 122 3.00 11.75 -1.25
CA ARG A 122 3.48 10.47 -0.69
C ARG A 122 2.46 9.36 -0.93
N GLN A 123 1.17 9.62 -0.72
CA GLN A 123 0.12 8.64 -0.95
C GLN A 123 0.08 8.17 -2.41
N MET A 124 0.30 9.07 -3.37
CA MET A 124 0.44 8.72 -4.78
C MET A 124 1.70 7.87 -5.05
N LEU A 125 2.81 8.14 -4.36
CA LEU A 125 4.05 7.36 -4.51
C LEU A 125 3.94 5.95 -3.92
N THR A 126 3.17 5.78 -2.84
CA THR A 126 2.90 4.47 -2.24
C THR A 126 1.85 3.67 -3.00
N ASN A 127 1.05 4.33 -3.83
CA ASN A 127 0.09 3.68 -4.70
C ASN A 127 0.82 2.88 -5.79
N THR A 128 0.66 1.56 -5.74
CA THR A 128 1.15 0.60 -6.72
C THR A 128 0.11 0.34 -7.81
N GLY A 129 -1.17 0.52 -7.51
CA GLY A 129 -2.27 0.20 -8.42
C GLY A 129 -2.41 -1.30 -8.69
N ALA A 130 -1.73 -2.13 -7.90
CA ALA A 130 -1.70 -3.57 -8.10
C ALA A 130 -2.98 -4.23 -7.56
N PHE A 131 -3.53 -5.15 -8.34
CA PHE A 131 -4.58 -6.07 -7.93
C PHE A 131 -4.43 -7.35 -8.73
N GLU A 132 -3.94 -8.38 -8.07
CA GLU A 132 -3.57 -9.66 -8.68
C GLU A 132 -4.30 -10.80 -7.98
N VAL A 133 -4.85 -11.71 -8.77
CA VAL A 133 -5.63 -12.85 -8.26
C VAL A 133 -4.95 -14.12 -8.70
N TYR A 134 -4.70 -15.00 -7.73
CA TYR A 134 -4.06 -16.29 -7.89
C TYR A 134 -5.01 -17.40 -7.42
N ILE A 135 -5.09 -18.47 -8.20
CA ILE A 135 -5.79 -19.71 -7.81
C ILE A 135 -4.72 -20.80 -7.77
N ASN A 136 -4.50 -21.41 -6.61
CA ASN A 136 -3.51 -22.48 -6.44
C ASN A 136 -2.13 -22.11 -7.04
N ASP A 137 -1.64 -20.91 -6.70
CA ASP A 137 -0.39 -20.30 -7.19
C ASP A 137 -0.33 -19.96 -8.70
N LYS A 138 -1.40 -20.21 -9.47
CA LYS A 138 -1.50 -19.75 -10.86
C LYS A 138 -2.14 -18.37 -10.93
N GLN A 139 -1.44 -17.41 -11.54
CA GLN A 139 -1.95 -16.07 -11.76
C GLN A 139 -3.08 -16.11 -12.81
N ILE A 140 -4.25 -15.60 -12.42
CA ILE A 140 -5.45 -15.53 -13.27
C ILE A 140 -5.62 -14.13 -13.84
N HIS A 141 -5.40 -13.11 -13.01
CA HIS A 141 -5.57 -11.72 -13.40
C HIS A 141 -4.51 -10.84 -12.76
N SER A 142 -4.07 -9.81 -13.49
CA SER A 142 -3.27 -8.72 -12.94
C SER A 142 -3.77 -7.39 -13.49
N ALA A 143 -4.17 -6.50 -12.58
CA ALA A 143 -4.56 -5.13 -12.91
C ALA A 143 -3.40 -4.29 -13.45
N LEU A 144 -2.16 -4.68 -13.16
CA LEU A 144 -0.97 -4.02 -13.74
C LEU A 144 -0.84 -4.28 -15.24
N THR A 145 -1.25 -5.47 -15.70
CA THR A 145 -1.19 -5.85 -17.12
C THR A 145 -2.43 -5.38 -17.88
N THR A 146 -3.60 -5.53 -17.26
CA THR A 146 -4.91 -5.22 -17.90
C THR A 146 -5.35 -3.77 -17.72
N GLY A 147 -4.69 -3.02 -16.83
CA GLY A 147 -5.06 -1.65 -16.47
C GLY A 147 -6.39 -1.53 -15.71
N ARG A 148 -7.02 -2.65 -15.31
CA ARG A 148 -8.33 -2.68 -14.65
C ARG A 148 -8.38 -3.74 -13.55
N SER A 149 -9.04 -3.44 -12.44
CA SER A 149 -9.34 -4.43 -11.41
C SER A 149 -10.26 -5.52 -11.97
N PRO A 150 -10.06 -6.80 -11.61
CA PRO A 150 -10.91 -7.88 -12.10
C PRO A 150 -12.34 -7.69 -11.59
N SER A 151 -13.32 -7.96 -12.45
CA SER A 151 -14.70 -8.10 -12.01
C SER A 151 -14.90 -9.48 -11.38
N PHE A 152 -15.89 -9.59 -10.50
CA PHE A 152 -16.26 -10.86 -9.89
C PHE A 152 -16.55 -11.95 -10.94
N GLU A 153 -17.18 -11.60 -12.05
CA GLU A 153 -17.52 -12.56 -13.13
C GLU A 153 -16.29 -13.17 -13.79
N VAL A 154 -15.21 -12.39 -13.98
CA VAL A 154 -13.95 -12.90 -14.56
C VAL A 154 -13.30 -13.90 -13.61
N VAL A 155 -13.26 -13.58 -12.32
CA VAL A 155 -12.69 -14.48 -11.30
C VAL A 155 -13.53 -15.75 -11.17
N LYS A 156 -14.86 -15.62 -11.20
CA LYS A 156 -15.79 -16.74 -11.18
C LYS A 156 -15.61 -17.65 -12.40
N ALA A 157 -15.52 -17.09 -13.61
CA ALA A 157 -15.30 -17.88 -14.82
C ALA A 157 -14.00 -18.69 -14.72
N ALA A 158 -12.92 -18.07 -14.25
CA ALA A 158 -11.64 -18.76 -14.05
C ALA A 158 -11.71 -19.85 -12.97
N LEU A 159 -12.50 -19.67 -11.90
CA LEU A 159 -12.75 -20.70 -10.90
C LEU A 159 -13.53 -21.88 -11.50
N VAL A 160 -14.56 -21.62 -12.31
CA VAL A 160 -15.33 -22.68 -13.00
C VAL A 160 -14.45 -23.45 -14.00
N GLU A 161 -13.62 -22.75 -14.77
CA GLU A 161 -12.62 -23.37 -15.66
C GLU A 161 -11.60 -24.22 -14.90
N ALA A 162 -11.22 -23.82 -13.68
CA ALA A 162 -10.37 -24.60 -12.79
C ALA A 162 -11.09 -25.80 -12.16
N GLY A 163 -12.39 -25.98 -12.42
CA GLY A 163 -13.19 -27.12 -11.94
C GLY A 163 -13.98 -26.85 -10.66
N PHE A 164 -14.00 -25.61 -10.16
CA PHE A 164 -14.78 -25.26 -8.97
C PHE A 164 -16.25 -25.12 -9.30
N LYS A 165 -17.08 -25.88 -8.57
CA LYS A 165 -18.54 -25.76 -8.67
C LYS A 165 -19.01 -24.63 -7.76
N PRO A 166 -19.75 -23.64 -8.29
CA PRO A 166 -20.40 -22.66 -7.46
C PRO A 166 -21.51 -23.35 -6.64
N ALA A 167 -21.67 -22.93 -5.39
CA ALA A 167 -22.86 -23.22 -4.62
C ALA A 167 -24.08 -22.74 -5.41
N ALA A 168 -25.15 -23.57 -5.44
CA ALA A 168 -26.35 -23.28 -6.20
C ALA A 168 -26.85 -21.85 -5.95
N PRO A 169 -27.35 -21.14 -6.98
CA PRO A 169 -27.78 -19.76 -6.81
C PRO A 169 -28.83 -19.70 -5.70
N ALA A 170 -28.53 -18.97 -4.62
CA ALA A 170 -29.56 -18.53 -3.70
C ALA A 170 -30.55 -17.71 -4.54
N ALA A 171 -31.76 -18.24 -4.70
CA ALA A 171 -32.86 -17.57 -5.37
C ALA A 171 -32.99 -16.14 -4.81
N GLN A 172 -33.02 -15.18 -5.72
CA GLN A 172 -33.24 -13.76 -5.42
C GLN A 172 -34.64 -13.55 -4.85
#